data_AF-A0A318QII7-F1
#
_entry.id   AF-A0A318QII7-F1
#
_cell.length_a   1.000
_cell.length_b   1.000
_cell.length_c   1.000
_cell.angle_alpha   90.00
_cell.angle_beta   90.00
_cell.angle_gamma   90.00
#
_symmetry.space_group_name_H-M   'P 1'
#
loop_
_entity.id
_entity.type
_entity.pdbx_description
1 polymer ?
#
loop_
_entity_poly.entity_id
_entity_poly.type
_entity_poly.pdbx_seq_one_letter_code
_entity_poly.pdbx_strand_id
1 'polypeptide(L)'
;MTTCWYCSKTFGSGSKGSFYYYFESKEAFGAELIDHYGHYFARKLDRFFADDGLSPLDRLKAFMVDAEAAMERFAFSRGCLVGNLGQEMGALPEAFRQKLSDIFADWQRRTALCLRAAQAAGEIRNHHDADHLAAFFWIGWEGAVLRAKLERNSTPLRTFAEGFLAMLRT
;
A
#
# COMPACT_ATOMS: atom_id res chain seq x y z
N MET A 1 10.34 25.31 -11.81
CA MET A 1 10.06 24.37 -12.91
C MET A 1 10.74 23.05 -12.59
N THR A 2 10.17 22.28 -11.67
CA THR A 2 10.75 21.02 -11.21
C THR A 2 9.91 19.90 -11.78
N THR A 3 10.36 19.34 -12.89
CA THR A 3 9.74 18.16 -13.53
C THR A 3 9.74 17.00 -12.53
N CYS A 4 8.54 16.52 -12.16
CA CYS A 4 8.35 15.23 -11.51
C CYS A 4 9.10 14.16 -12.31
N TRP A 5 10.17 13.62 -11.73
CA TRP A 5 11.09 12.68 -12.38
C TRP A 5 10.37 11.41 -12.87
N TYR A 6 9.25 11.08 -12.22
CA TYR A 6 8.38 9.96 -12.57
C TYR A 6 7.72 10.12 -13.96
N CYS A 7 7.38 11.35 -14.35
CA CYS A 7 6.72 11.59 -15.63
C CYS A 7 7.71 11.56 -16.82
N SER A 8 9.00 11.80 -16.58
CA SER A 8 10.03 11.83 -17.63
C SER A 8 10.56 10.46 -18.06
N LYS A 9 10.50 9.43 -17.20
CA LYS A 9 11.05 8.09 -17.53
C LYS A 9 10.05 7.12 -18.15
N THR A 10 8.75 7.33 -17.96
CA THR A 10 7.71 6.40 -18.42
C THR A 10 7.37 6.60 -19.90
N PHE A 11 7.57 7.80 -20.43
CA PHE A 11 7.35 8.12 -21.85
C PHE A 11 8.67 8.10 -22.63
N GLY A 12 9.17 6.90 -22.94
CA GLY A 12 10.15 6.74 -23.99
C GLY A 12 9.52 7.15 -25.32
N SER A 13 9.99 8.28 -25.89
CA SER A 13 9.79 8.78 -27.27
C SER A 13 8.46 8.50 -28.01
N GLY A 14 7.35 8.25 -27.32
CA GLY A 14 6.00 8.28 -27.87
C GLY A 14 5.63 9.74 -28.07
N SER A 15 5.20 10.10 -29.28
CA SER A 15 4.96 11.49 -29.67
C SER A 15 4.10 12.20 -28.62
N LYS A 16 4.53 13.39 -28.20
CA LYS A 16 3.81 14.22 -27.21
C LYS A 16 2.31 14.35 -27.52
N GLY A 17 1.92 14.25 -28.80
CA GLY A 17 0.54 14.28 -29.26
C GLY A 17 -0.33 13.09 -28.84
N SER A 18 0.23 11.89 -28.62
CA SER A 18 -0.54 10.72 -28.17
C SER A 18 -0.92 10.83 -26.69
N PHE A 19 -0.06 11.41 -25.84
CA PHE A 19 -0.35 11.58 -24.41
C PHE A 19 -1.53 12.54 -24.16
N TYR A 20 -1.50 13.71 -24.81
CA TYR A 20 -2.54 14.72 -24.65
C TYR A 20 -3.86 14.37 -25.37
N TYR A 21 -3.86 13.34 -26.21
CA TYR A 21 -5.10 12.76 -26.73
C TYR A 21 -5.88 12.01 -25.64
N TYR A 22 -5.18 11.34 -24.72
CA TYR A 22 -5.81 10.55 -23.65
C TYR A 22 -5.96 11.31 -22.33
N PHE A 23 -5.09 12.30 -22.06
CA PHE A 23 -5.10 13.04 -20.80
C PHE A 23 -4.96 14.54 -21.03
N GLU A 24 -5.84 15.31 -20.41
CA GLU A 24 -5.83 16.77 -20.50
C GLU A 24 -4.53 17.38 -19.93
N SER A 25 -3.92 16.74 -18.93
CA SER A 25 -2.68 17.18 -18.31
C SER A 25 -1.93 16.03 -17.63
N LYS A 26 -0.69 16.26 -17.23
CA LYS A 26 0.09 15.29 -16.44
C LYS A 26 -0.50 15.10 -15.05
N GLU A 27 -1.11 16.15 -14.51
CA GLU A 27 -1.83 16.17 -13.26
C GLU A 27 -3.10 15.31 -13.36
N ALA A 28 -3.87 15.43 -14.44
CA ALA A 28 -5.03 14.58 -14.71
C ALA A 28 -4.63 13.11 -14.85
N PHE A 29 -3.55 12.82 -15.60
CA PHE A 29 -2.99 11.47 -15.68
C PHE A 29 -2.57 10.92 -14.32
N GLY A 30 -1.88 11.73 -13.51
CA GLY A 30 -1.44 11.32 -12.17
C GLY A 30 -2.61 11.01 -11.24
N ALA A 31 -3.67 11.82 -11.30
CA ALA A 31 -4.91 11.57 -10.54
C ALA A 31 -5.56 10.24 -10.94
N GLU A 32 -5.73 9.98 -12.24
CA GLU A 32 -6.28 8.72 -12.75
C GLU A 32 -5.40 7.52 -12.37
N LEU A 33 -4.08 7.67 -12.42
CA LEU A 33 -3.14 6.62 -12.01
C LEU A 33 -3.28 6.29 -10.51
N ILE A 34 -3.41 7.30 -9.65
CA ILE A 34 -3.61 7.14 -8.21
C ILE A 34 -4.92 6.40 -7.95
N ASP A 35 -6.01 6.83 -8.58
CA ASP A 35 -7.33 6.22 -8.40
C ASP A 35 -7.35 4.77 -8.91
N HIS A 36 -6.77 4.52 -10.09
CA HIS A 36 -6.66 3.17 -10.65
C HIS A 36 -5.87 2.23 -9.72
N TYR A 37 -4.74 2.69 -9.19
CA TYR A 37 -3.95 1.91 -8.26
C TYR A 37 -4.69 1.66 -6.94
N GLY A 38 -5.38 2.68 -6.41
CA GLY A 38 -6.22 2.58 -5.21
C GLY A 38 -7.27 1.48 -5.36
N HIS A 39 -8.04 1.50 -6.46
CA HIS A 39 -9.04 0.46 -6.75
C HIS A 39 -8.43 -0.93 -6.98
N TYR A 40 -7.32 -1.01 -7.72
CA TYR A 40 -6.62 -2.27 -7.93
C TYR A 40 -6.19 -2.90 -6.59
N PHE A 41 -5.58 -2.09 -5.73
CA PHE A 41 -5.04 -2.57 -4.46
C PHE A 41 -6.15 -2.88 -3.45
N ALA A 42 -7.23 -2.09 -3.43
CA ALA A 42 -8.43 -2.39 -2.64
C ALA A 42 -9.02 -3.77 -2.97
N ARG A 43 -9.18 -4.09 -4.26
CA ARG A 43 -9.64 -5.43 -4.70
C ARG A 43 -8.67 -6.54 -4.30
N LYS A 44 -7.37 -6.25 -4.30
CA LYS A 44 -6.34 -7.19 -3.83
C LYS A 44 -6.51 -7.49 -2.34
N LEU A 45 -6.71 -6.46 -1.51
CA LEU A 45 -6.98 -6.62 -0.08
C LEU A 45 -8.27 -7.42 0.16
N ASP A 46 -9.34 -7.11 -0.56
CA ASP A 46 -10.61 -7.84 -0.43
C ASP A 46 -10.44 -9.33 -0.69
N ARG A 47 -9.69 -9.69 -1.74
CA ARG A 47 -9.42 -11.09 -2.06
C ARG A 47 -8.71 -11.83 -0.92
N PHE A 48 -7.76 -11.17 -0.23
CA PHE A 48 -7.09 -11.79 0.91
C PHE A 48 -8.01 -11.85 2.14
N PHE A 49 -8.69 -10.75 2.45
CA PHE A 49 -9.49 -10.65 3.68
C PHE A 49 -10.83 -11.38 3.61
N ALA A 50 -11.29 -11.77 2.41
CA ALA A 50 -12.47 -12.59 2.19
C ALA A 50 -12.16 -14.09 1.98
N ASP A 51 -10.90 -14.55 2.16
CA ASP A 51 -10.57 -15.97 2.01
C ASP A 51 -11.04 -16.79 3.22
N ASP A 52 -12.22 -17.39 3.10
CA ASP A 52 -12.83 -18.24 4.14
C ASP A 52 -12.11 -19.58 4.34
N GLY A 53 -11.12 -19.92 3.52
CA GLY A 53 -10.21 -21.04 3.77
C GLY A 53 -9.17 -20.76 4.86
N LEU A 54 -9.02 -19.50 5.29
CA LEU A 54 -8.03 -19.08 6.28
C LEU A 54 -8.69 -18.42 7.51
N SER A 55 -8.05 -18.56 8.68
CA SER A 55 -8.42 -17.77 9.85
C SER A 55 -8.21 -16.28 9.55
N PRO A 56 -9.00 -15.37 10.14
CA PRO A 56 -8.84 -13.93 9.95
C PRO A 56 -7.41 -13.42 10.12
N LEU A 57 -6.64 -13.91 11.10
CA LEU A 57 -5.25 -13.46 11.25
C LEU A 57 -4.34 -14.05 10.16
N ASP A 58 -4.59 -15.28 9.72
CA ASP A 58 -3.85 -15.91 8.62
C ASP A 58 -4.12 -15.24 7.27
N ARG A 59 -5.30 -14.64 7.06
CA ARG A 59 -5.59 -13.79 5.88
C ARG A 59 -4.66 -12.58 5.82
N LEU A 60 -4.43 -11.93 6.96
CA LEU A 60 -3.48 -10.81 7.05
C LEU A 60 -2.04 -11.26 6.80
N LYS A 61 -1.63 -12.40 7.36
CA LYS A 61 -0.30 -12.98 7.09
C LYS A 61 -0.12 -13.33 5.61
N ALA A 62 -1.13 -13.92 4.97
CA ALA A 62 -1.11 -14.25 3.55
C ALA A 62 -0.91 -13.00 2.68
N PHE A 63 -1.57 -11.89 3.03
CA PHE A 63 -1.31 -10.60 2.39
C PHE A 63 0.15 -10.14 2.53
N MET A 64 0.73 -10.22 3.73
CA MET A 64 2.12 -9.81 3.97
C MET A 64 3.11 -10.64 3.15
N VAL A 65 2.90 -11.97 3.08
CA VAL A 65 3.73 -12.89 2.29
C VAL A 65 3.62 -12.60 0.79
N ASP A 66 2.40 -12.39 0.28
CA ASP A 66 2.21 -12.04 -1.13
C ASP A 66 2.84 -10.68 -1.48
N ALA A 67 2.76 -9.71 -0.58
CA ALA A 67 3.40 -8.41 -0.76
C ALA A 67 4.94 -8.51 -0.78
N GLU A 68 5.54 -9.34 0.08
CA GLU A 68 6.97 -9.66 0.05
C GLU A 68 7.36 -10.30 -1.30
N ALA A 69 6.65 -11.35 -1.72
CA ALA A 69 6.91 -12.04 -2.98
C ALA A 69 6.75 -11.11 -4.20
N ALA A 70 5.78 -10.18 -4.15
CA ALA A 70 5.59 -9.18 -5.19
C ALA A 70 6.77 -8.22 -5.31
N MET A 71 7.40 -7.82 -4.20
CA MET A 71 8.62 -7.01 -4.21
C MET A 71 9.83 -7.81 -4.69
N GLU A 72 9.98 -9.04 -4.20
CA GLU A 72 11.07 -9.95 -4.58
C GLU A 72 11.09 -10.25 -6.09
N ARG A 73 9.91 -10.44 -6.70
CA ARG A 73 9.76 -10.63 -8.16
C ARG A 73 10.42 -9.51 -8.99
N PHE A 74 10.54 -8.31 -8.43
CA PHE A 74 11.21 -7.18 -9.06
C PHE A 74 12.55 -6.84 -8.40
N ALA A 75 13.20 -7.81 -7.74
CA ALA A 75 14.45 -7.64 -7.01
C ALA A 75 14.40 -6.43 -6.05
N PHE A 76 13.25 -6.23 -5.40
CA PHE A 76 12.98 -5.13 -4.48
C PHE A 76 13.17 -3.72 -5.10
N SER A 77 13.18 -3.61 -6.43
CA SER A 77 13.31 -2.31 -7.13
C SER A 77 12.02 -1.49 -7.15
N ARG A 78 10.88 -2.12 -6.84
CA ARG A 78 9.54 -1.51 -6.78
C ARG A 78 9.01 -1.55 -5.35
N GLY A 79 8.19 -0.57 -4.99
CA GLY A 79 7.47 -0.51 -3.71
C GLY A 79 6.00 -0.14 -3.91
N CYS A 80 5.35 0.33 -2.85
CA CYS A 80 3.98 0.85 -2.91
C CYS A 80 3.91 2.14 -3.74
N LEU A 81 3.00 2.25 -4.70
CA LEU A 81 2.84 3.49 -5.47
C LEU A 81 2.42 4.64 -4.55
N VAL A 82 1.40 4.40 -3.72
CA VAL A 82 0.85 5.38 -2.78
C VAL A 82 1.92 5.82 -1.77
N GLY A 83 2.67 4.86 -1.21
CA GLY A 83 3.78 5.15 -0.29
C GLY A 83 4.90 5.98 -0.93
N ASN A 84 5.31 5.67 -2.17
CA ASN A 84 6.32 6.45 -2.89
C ASN A 84 5.83 7.87 -3.19
N LEU A 85 4.58 8.03 -3.69
CA LEU A 85 4.02 9.35 -3.99
C LEU A 85 3.85 10.19 -2.71
N GLY A 86 3.46 9.55 -1.59
CA GLY A 86 3.36 10.21 -0.29
C GLY A 86 4.68 10.84 0.19
N GLN A 87 5.82 10.25 -0.17
CA GLN A 87 7.16 10.80 0.16
C GLN A 87 7.58 11.95 -0.75
N GLU A 88 6.99 12.06 -1.95
CA GLU A 88 7.30 13.08 -2.95
C GLU A 88 6.30 14.25 -2.93
N MET A 89 5.43 14.36 -1.91
CA MET A 89 4.37 15.37 -1.86
C MET A 89 4.86 16.82 -2.02
N GLY A 90 6.09 17.14 -1.61
CA GLY A 90 6.68 18.46 -1.82
C GLY A 90 6.88 18.84 -3.30
N ALA A 91 6.84 17.87 -4.21
CA ALA A 91 6.97 18.05 -5.65
C ALA A 91 5.69 17.68 -6.45
N LEU A 92 4.61 17.30 -5.75
CA LEU A 92 3.36 16.87 -6.37
C LEU A 92 2.23 17.90 -6.16
N PRO A 93 1.20 17.89 -7.02
CA PRO A 93 0.01 18.72 -6.83
C PRO A 93 -0.67 18.45 -5.48
N GLU A 94 -1.12 19.51 -4.80
CA GLU A 94 -1.78 19.38 -3.49
C GLU A 94 -3.06 18.53 -3.54
N ALA A 95 -3.76 18.52 -4.68
CA ALA A 95 -4.93 17.66 -4.91
C ALA A 95 -4.62 16.16 -4.76
N PHE A 96 -3.37 15.72 -4.94
CA PHE A 96 -2.99 14.32 -4.75
C PHE A 96 -2.96 13.92 -3.28
N ARG A 97 -2.76 14.88 -2.36
CA ARG A 97 -2.71 14.60 -0.92
C ARG A 97 -4.00 13.94 -0.45
N GLN A 98 -5.14 14.54 -0.78
CA GLN A 98 -6.44 14.01 -0.38
C GLN A 98 -6.68 12.62 -0.95
N LYS A 99 -6.37 12.39 -2.23
CA LYS A 99 -6.52 11.08 -2.87
C LYS A 99 -5.67 9.99 -2.19
N LEU A 100 -4.40 10.27 -1.90
CA LEU A 100 -3.53 9.33 -1.21
C LEU A 100 -4.02 9.05 0.22
N SER A 101 -4.48 10.09 0.93
CA SER A 101 -5.08 9.95 2.27
C SER A 101 -6.35 9.09 2.24
N ASP A 102 -7.24 9.30 1.26
CA ASP A 102 -8.47 8.53 1.13
C ASP A 102 -8.19 7.05 0.83
N ILE A 103 -7.17 6.77 0.01
CA ILE A 103 -6.72 5.40 -0.28
C ILE A 103 -6.19 4.72 0.98
N PHE A 104 -5.34 5.39 1.76
CA PHE A 104 -4.88 4.83 3.03
C PHE A 104 -6.04 4.58 4.01
N ALA A 105 -6.98 5.52 4.12
CA ALA A 105 -8.15 5.35 4.95
C ALA A 105 -9.00 4.14 4.50
N ASP A 106 -9.11 3.89 3.20
CA ASP A 106 -9.79 2.71 2.68
C ASP A 106 -9.09 1.40 3.04
N TRP A 107 -7.78 1.33 2.84
CA TRP A 107 -7.00 0.15 3.21
C TRP A 107 -7.05 -0.11 4.72
N GLN A 108 -6.99 0.95 5.53
CA GLN A 108 -7.14 0.86 6.98
C GLN A 108 -8.51 0.30 7.37
N ARG A 109 -9.61 0.78 6.78
CA ARG A 109 -10.96 0.22 7.06
C ARG A 109 -11.04 -1.27 6.76
N ARG A 110 -10.50 -1.71 5.62
CA ARG A 110 -10.48 -3.14 5.23
C ARG A 110 -9.65 -3.97 6.20
N THR A 111 -8.46 -3.49 6.55
CA THR A 111 -7.61 -4.16 7.55
C THR A 111 -8.29 -4.22 8.92
N ALA A 112 -8.95 -3.14 9.36
CA ALA A 112 -9.67 -3.10 10.63
C ALA A 112 -10.82 -4.11 10.67
N LEU A 113 -11.54 -4.32 9.57
CA LEU A 113 -12.56 -5.38 9.49
C LEU A 113 -11.94 -6.78 9.68
N CYS A 114 -10.80 -7.05 9.05
CA CYS A 114 -10.07 -8.30 9.22
C CYS A 114 -9.58 -8.50 10.67
N LEU A 115 -9.07 -7.43 11.31
CA LEU A 115 -8.62 -7.46 12.70
C LEU A 115 -9.79 -7.69 13.68
N ARG A 116 -10.96 -7.06 13.45
CA ARG A 116 -12.17 -7.33 14.26
C ARG A 116 -12.65 -8.77 14.12
N ALA A 117 -12.56 -9.35 12.92
CA ALA A 117 -12.87 -10.77 12.72
C ALA A 117 -11.91 -11.67 13.50
N ALA A 118 -10.61 -11.34 13.53
CA ALA A 118 -9.61 -12.06 14.32
C ALA A 118 -9.84 -11.91 15.84
N GLN A 119 -10.29 -10.75 16.30
CA GLN A 119 -10.74 -10.53 17.68
C GLN A 119 -11.96 -11.40 18.02
N ALA A 120 -12.97 -11.43 17.15
CA ALA A 120 -14.15 -12.28 17.32
C ALA A 120 -13.82 -13.78 17.33
N ALA A 121 -12.79 -14.20 16.57
CA ALA A 121 -12.25 -15.56 16.57
C ALA A 121 -11.32 -15.88 17.76
N GLY A 122 -11.01 -14.90 18.62
CA GLY A 122 -10.12 -15.06 19.76
C GLY A 122 -8.63 -15.13 19.41
N GLU A 123 -8.24 -14.76 18.19
CA GLU A 123 -6.85 -14.76 17.72
C GLU A 123 -6.07 -13.50 18.16
N ILE A 124 -6.79 -12.40 18.43
CA ILE A 124 -6.26 -11.12 18.91
C ILE A 124 -7.00 -10.75 20.21
N ARG A 125 -6.30 -10.16 21.18
CA ARG A 125 -6.95 -9.70 22.41
C ARG A 125 -7.90 -8.52 22.13
N ASN A 126 -9.09 -8.55 22.74
CA ASN A 126 -10.16 -7.57 22.52
C ASN A 126 -9.91 -6.18 23.12
N HIS A 127 -8.80 -5.97 23.85
CA HIS A 127 -8.48 -4.67 24.45
C HIS A 127 -7.88 -3.68 23.45
N HIS A 128 -7.47 -4.14 22.28
CA HIS A 128 -6.96 -3.28 21.22
C HIS A 128 -8.10 -2.67 20.39
N ASP A 129 -7.99 -1.37 20.10
CA ASP A 129 -8.82 -0.74 19.07
C ASP A 129 -8.36 -1.18 17.67
N ALA A 130 -9.23 -1.88 16.96
CA ALA A 130 -8.94 -2.41 15.62
C ALA A 130 -8.68 -1.32 14.57
N ASP A 131 -9.31 -0.14 14.67
CA ASP A 131 -9.06 0.96 13.75
C ASP A 131 -7.67 1.55 14.00
N HIS A 132 -7.31 1.72 15.27
CA HIS A 132 -5.97 2.17 15.66
C HIS A 132 -4.89 1.17 15.23
N LEU A 133 -5.11 -0.14 15.44
CA LEU A 133 -4.19 -1.18 14.99
C LEU A 133 -4.04 -1.21 13.47
N ALA A 134 -5.12 -1.00 12.72
CA ALA A 134 -5.06 -0.94 11.26
C ALA A 134 -4.27 0.28 10.76
N ALA A 135 -4.46 1.45 11.39
CA ALA A 135 -3.66 2.63 11.10
C ALA A 135 -2.18 2.39 11.42
N PHE A 136 -1.89 1.84 12.60
CA PHE A 136 -0.53 1.48 13.03
C PHE A 136 0.13 0.47 12.06
N PHE A 137 -0.65 -0.53 11.62
CA PHE A 137 -0.20 -1.50 10.64
C PHE A 137 0.29 -0.84 9.35
N TRP A 138 -0.53 0.03 8.75
CA TRP A 138 -0.19 0.68 7.48
C TRP A 138 0.97 1.67 7.60
N ILE A 139 1.07 2.40 8.71
CA ILE A 139 2.21 3.29 8.99
C ILE A 139 3.52 2.49 9.02
N GLY A 140 3.55 1.40 9.78
CA GLY A 140 4.76 0.59 9.91
C GLY A 140 5.06 -0.25 8.66
N TRP A 141 4.03 -0.81 8.02
CA TRP A 141 4.17 -1.61 6.81
C TRP A 141 4.75 -0.79 5.65
N GLU A 142 4.29 0.44 5.44
CA GLU A 142 4.87 1.33 4.41
C GLU A 142 6.32 1.72 4.73
N GLY A 143 6.66 1.89 6.02
CA GLY A 143 8.04 2.06 6.46
C GLY A 143 8.92 0.84 6.13
N ALA A 144 8.38 -0.36 6.33
CA ALA A 144 9.04 -1.61 5.99
C ALA A 144 9.22 -1.78 4.48
N VAL A 145 8.20 -1.45 3.67
CA VAL A 145 8.26 -1.44 2.20
C VAL A 145 9.34 -0.48 1.70
N LEU A 146 9.41 0.74 2.26
CA LEU A 146 10.46 1.70 1.96
C LEU A 146 11.85 1.10 2.24
N ARG A 147 12.05 0.54 3.44
CA ARG A 147 13.34 -0.02 3.86
C ARG A 147 13.75 -1.24 3.04
N ALA A 148 12.81 -2.11 2.71
CA ALA A 148 13.07 -3.29 1.87
C ALA A 148 13.51 -2.88 0.45
N LYS A 149 12.91 -1.82 -0.11
CA LYS A 149 13.35 -1.23 -1.39
C LYS A 149 14.75 -0.62 -1.29
N LEU A 150 15.05 0.09 -0.20
CA LEU A 150 16.38 0.68 0.04
C LEU A 150 17.47 -0.38 0.18
N GLU A 151 17.22 -1.42 0.97
CA GLU A 151 18.19 -2.46 1.31
C GLU A 151 18.20 -3.63 0.32
N ARG A 152 17.25 -3.64 -0.63
CA ARG A 152 17.07 -4.66 -1.65
C ARG A 152 16.91 -6.09 -1.12
N ASN A 153 16.20 -6.24 -0.01
CA ASN A 153 15.91 -7.53 0.58
C ASN A 153 14.64 -7.46 1.43
N SER A 154 14.11 -8.63 1.83
CA SER A 154 12.85 -8.71 2.58
C SER A 154 12.97 -8.54 4.09
N THR A 155 14.19 -8.39 4.64
CA THR A 155 14.41 -8.31 6.10
C THR A 155 13.52 -7.26 6.76
N PRO A 156 13.39 -6.02 6.25
CA PRO A 156 12.53 -5.02 6.89
C PRO A 156 11.04 -5.40 6.92
N LEU A 157 10.53 -6.07 5.86
CA LEU A 157 9.15 -6.56 5.81
C LEU A 157 8.92 -7.63 6.88
N ARG A 158 9.83 -8.60 6.97
CA ARG A 158 9.75 -9.70 7.94
C ARG A 158 9.88 -9.19 9.37
N THR A 159 10.83 -8.31 9.65
CA THR A 159 11.00 -7.69 10.96
C THR A 159 9.73 -6.97 11.42
N PHE A 160 9.11 -6.19 10.54
CA PHE A 160 7.85 -5.53 10.89
C PHE A 160 6.70 -6.54 11.08
N ALA A 161 6.55 -7.51 10.17
CA ALA A 161 5.51 -8.53 10.26
C ALA A 161 5.59 -9.32 11.57
N GLU A 162 6.78 -9.80 11.93
CA GLU A 162 7.05 -10.53 13.17
C GLU A 162 6.71 -9.68 14.40
N GLY A 163 7.19 -8.43 14.45
CA GLY A 163 6.94 -7.53 15.57
C GLY A 163 5.45 -7.17 15.71
N PHE A 164 4.77 -6.86 14.60
CA PHE A 164 3.35 -6.56 14.59
C PHE A 164 2.53 -7.77 15.08
N LEU A 165 2.79 -8.96 14.55
CA LEU A 165 2.07 -10.18 14.94
C LEU A 165 2.33 -10.60 16.39
N ALA A 166 3.55 -10.38 16.90
CA ALA A 166 3.88 -10.64 18.30
C ALA A 166 3.07 -9.74 19.25
N MET A 167 2.94 -8.46 18.91
CA MET A 167 2.19 -7.47 19.69
C MET A 167 0.69 -7.79 19.77
N LEU A 168 0.10 -8.41 18.75
CA LEU A 168 -1.34 -8.77 18.76
C LEU A 168 -1.71 -9.86 19.79
N ARG A 169 -0.70 -10.60 20.29
CA ARG A 169 -0.87 -11.71 21.24
C ARG A 169 -0.66 -11.31 22.70
N THR A 170 -0.05 -10.15 22.93
CA THR A 170 0.17 -9.53 24.26
C THR A 170 -1.01 -8.68 24.67
#